data_AF-A0A396HD56-F1
#
_entry.id   AF-A0A396HD56-F1
#
_cell.length_a   1.000
_cell.length_b   1.000
_cell.length_c   1.000
_cell.angle_alpha   90.00
_cell.angle_beta   90.00
_cell.angle_gamma   90.00
#
_symmetry.space_group_name_H-M   'P 1'
#
loop_
_entity.id
_entity.type
_entity.pdbx_description
1 polymer ?
#
loop_
_entity_poly.entity_id
_entity_poly.type
_entity_poly.pdbx_seq_one_letter_code
_entity_poly.pdbx_strand_id
1 'polypeptide(L)'
;MQMMEDTTTDYRRFFIEDTDMYNHIVLGTLLPQFLWVPLPRFFQTWLRNYISGVLLYFISCFLWSFYIYYWKQNVYVPKDAIPSH
;
A
#
# COMPACT_ATOMS: atom_id res chain seq x y z
N MET A 1 -31.07 -25.89 11.39
CA MET A 1 -29.67 -25.60 11.80
C MET A 1 -28.69 -25.80 10.64
N GLN A 2 -28.79 -26.89 9.86
CA GLN A 2 -27.88 -27.24 8.75
C GLN A 2 -27.66 -26.13 7.69
N MET A 3 -28.72 -25.38 7.29
CA MET A 3 -28.57 -24.31 6.28
C MET A 3 -27.77 -23.09 6.78
N MET A 4 -27.72 -22.87 8.09
CA MET A 4 -26.95 -21.76 8.66
C MET A 4 -25.45 -22.10 8.75
N GLU A 5 -25.13 -23.38 8.91
CA GLU A 5 -23.75 -23.87 8.90
C GLU A 5 -23.13 -23.80 7.50
N ASP A 6 -23.90 -24.16 6.46
CA ASP A 6 -23.47 -24.09 5.05
C ASP A 6 -23.12 -22.65 4.63
N THR A 7 -24.00 -21.69 4.94
CA THR A 7 -23.77 -20.28 4.64
C THR A 7 -22.57 -19.68 5.38
N THR A 8 -22.35 -20.02 6.65
CA THR A 8 -21.16 -19.55 7.40
C THR A 8 -19.85 -20.12 6.88
N THR A 9 -19.88 -21.37 6.41
CA THR A 9 -18.69 -22.05 5.87
C THR A 9 -18.32 -21.49 4.51
N ASP A 10 -19.33 -21.20 3.68
CA ASP A 10 -19.17 -20.59 2.38
C ASP A 10 -18.67 -19.14 2.51
N TYR A 11 -19.26 -18.36 3.41
CA TYR A 11 -18.82 -16.99 3.71
C TYR A 11 -17.36 -16.94 4.20
N ARG A 12 -16.97 -17.91 5.03
CA ARG A 12 -15.58 -18.04 5.49
C ARG A 12 -14.64 -18.35 4.34
N ARG A 13 -15.02 -19.20 3.39
CA ARG A 13 -14.22 -19.49 2.19
C ARG A 13 -14.06 -18.26 1.31
N PHE A 14 -15.16 -17.59 0.98
CA PHE A 14 -15.14 -16.35 0.21
C PHE A 14 -14.23 -15.30 0.85
N PHE A 15 -14.34 -15.11 2.17
CA PHE A 15 -13.50 -14.15 2.87
C PHE A 15 -12.01 -14.50 2.79
N ILE A 16 -11.68 -15.79 2.82
CA ILE A 16 -10.29 -16.26 2.71
C ILE A 16 -9.77 -16.02 1.29
N GLU A 17 -10.55 -16.37 0.27
CA GLU A 17 -10.18 -16.16 -1.13
C GLU A 17 -9.99 -14.67 -1.47
N ASP A 18 -10.90 -13.81 -1.02
CA ASP A 18 -10.78 -12.37 -1.21
C ASP A 18 -9.51 -11.83 -0.54
N THR A 19 -9.26 -12.23 0.71
CA THR A 19 -8.08 -11.75 1.46
C THR A 19 -6.77 -12.23 0.81
N ASP A 20 -6.75 -13.46 0.30
CA ASP A 20 -5.59 -14.03 -0.38
C ASP A 20 -5.30 -13.30 -1.70
N MET A 21 -6.35 -12.95 -2.46
CA MET A 21 -6.22 -12.12 -3.66
C MET A 21 -5.60 -10.76 -3.35
N TYR A 22 -6.08 -10.05 -2.31
CA TYR A 22 -5.49 -8.75 -1.92
C TYR A 22 -4.04 -8.89 -1.45
N ASN A 23 -3.72 -9.95 -0.72
CA ASN A 23 -2.35 -10.24 -0.31
C ASN A 23 -1.47 -10.52 -1.53
N HIS A 24 -1.95 -11.29 -2.51
CA HIS A 24 -1.24 -11.53 -3.77
C HIS A 24 -0.97 -10.24 -4.57
N ILE A 25 -1.93 -9.32 -4.64
CA ILE A 25 -1.76 -8.06 -5.38
C ILE A 25 -0.79 -7.14 -4.66
N VAL A 26 -0.96 -6.90 -3.35
CA VAL A 26 -0.13 -5.94 -2.60
C VAL A 26 1.21 -6.54 -2.22
N LEU A 27 1.24 -7.74 -1.64
CA LEU A 27 2.47 -8.40 -1.23
C LEU A 27 3.20 -8.98 -2.43
N GLY A 28 2.51 -9.57 -3.42
CA GLY A 28 3.18 -10.15 -4.59
C GLY A 28 3.82 -9.13 -5.53
N THR A 29 3.34 -7.89 -5.57
CA THR A 29 3.97 -6.82 -6.38
C THR A 29 5.19 -6.19 -5.70
N LEU A 30 5.26 -6.24 -4.36
CA LEU A 30 6.27 -5.52 -3.57
C LEU A 30 7.27 -6.45 -2.87
N LEU A 31 6.88 -7.70 -2.64
CA LEU A 31 7.67 -8.70 -1.92
C LEU A 31 7.69 -10.05 -2.67
N PRO A 32 8.84 -10.72 -2.76
CA PRO A 32 8.95 -12.07 -3.30
C PRO A 32 8.02 -13.07 -2.58
N GLN A 33 7.33 -13.92 -3.33
CA GLN A 33 6.39 -14.93 -2.80
C GLN A 33 6.97 -15.80 -1.67
N PHE A 34 8.25 -16.16 -1.73
CA PHE A 34 8.87 -17.02 -0.71
C PHE A 34 8.91 -16.39 0.69
N LEU A 35 8.78 -15.06 0.82
CA LEU A 35 8.83 -14.37 2.12
C LEU A 35 7.47 -14.33 2.83
N TRP A 36 6.37 -14.26 2.07
CA TRP A 36 5.05 -14.00 2.64
C TRP A 36 4.06 -15.16 2.53
N VAL A 37 4.27 -16.07 1.58
CA VAL A 37 3.48 -17.31 1.47
C VAL A 37 3.59 -18.22 2.71
N PRO A 38 4.76 -18.42 3.35
CA PRO A 38 4.84 -19.27 4.54
C PRO A 38 4.35 -18.58 5.82
N LEU A 39 4.06 -17.28 5.78
CA LEU A 39 3.69 -16.52 6.98
C LEU A 39 2.23 -16.77 7.38
N PRO A 40 1.93 -16.85 8.69
CA PRO A 40 0.57 -16.88 9.18
C PRO A 40 -0.25 -15.68 8.68
N ARG A 41 -1.55 -15.90 8.40
CA ARG A 41 -2.47 -14.87 7.87
C ARG A 41 -2.48 -13.56 8.65
N PHE A 42 -2.28 -13.62 9.97
CA PHE A 42 -2.16 -12.42 10.81
C PHE A 42 -1.03 -11.49 10.34
N PHE A 43 0.15 -12.05 10.06
CA PHE A 43 1.29 -11.29 9.57
C PHE A 43 1.07 -10.78 8.15
N GLN A 44 0.40 -11.54 7.28
CA GLN A 44 0.07 -11.08 5.93
C GLN A 44 -0.83 -9.83 5.96
N THR A 45 -1.87 -9.85 6.81
CA THR A 45 -2.74 -8.68 7.00
C THR A 45 -1.98 -7.49 7.61
N TRP A 46 -1.12 -7.73 8.60
CA TRP A 46 -0.29 -6.67 9.19
C TRP A 46 0.65 -6.03 8.16
N LEU A 47 1.33 -6.87 7.38
CA LEU A 47 2.28 -6.47 6.35
C LEU A 47 1.59 -5.69 5.22
N ARG A 48 0.41 -6.14 4.78
CA ARG A 48 -0.41 -5.42 3.81
C ARG A 48 -0.73 -4.00 4.32
N ASN A 49 -1.23 -3.87 5.55
CA ASN A 49 -1.56 -2.56 6.12
C ASN A 49 -0.34 -1.66 6.29
N TYR A 50 0.77 -2.21 6.76
CA TYR A 50 2.02 -1.48 6.92
C TYR A 50 2.52 -0.92 5.58
N ILE A 51 2.57 -1.77 4.55
CA ILE A 51 2.99 -1.38 3.21
C ILE A 51 2.04 -0.34 2.61
N SER A 52 0.72 -0.52 2.74
CA SER A 52 -0.24 0.49 2.28
C SER A 52 -0.05 1.83 2.98
N GLY A 53 0.19 1.84 4.29
CA GLY A 53 0.46 3.06 5.05
C GLY A 53 1.75 3.75 4.60
N VAL A 54 2.82 2.97 4.44
CA VAL A 54 4.12 3.49 3.97
C VAL A 54 3.99 4.06 2.55
N LEU A 55 3.31 3.37 1.64
CA LEU A 55 3.09 3.84 0.27
C LEU A 55 2.26 5.13 0.25
N LEU A 56 1.17 5.19 1.02
CA LEU A 56 0.36 6.41 1.11
C LEU A 56 1.16 7.59 1.65
N TYR A 57 1.96 7.36 2.69
CA TYR A 57 2.83 8.39 3.26
C TYR A 57 3.90 8.83 2.25
N PHE A 58 4.57 7.87 1.60
CA PHE A 58 5.61 8.14 0.62
C PHE A 58 5.07 8.89 -0.60
N ILE A 59 3.95 8.44 -1.17
CA ILE A 59 3.28 9.12 -2.29
C ILE A 59 2.84 10.52 -1.87
N SER A 60 2.28 10.68 -0.67
CA SER A 60 1.84 11.99 -0.18
C SER A 60 3.01 12.95 0.01
N CYS A 61 4.09 12.51 0.64
CA CYS A 61 5.31 13.30 0.81
C CYS A 61 6.01 13.60 -0.52
N PHE A 62 6.03 12.63 -1.44
CA PHE A 62 6.59 12.79 -2.78
C PHE A 62 5.79 13.82 -3.57
N LEU A 63 4.46 13.69 -3.60
CA LEU A 63 3.57 14.65 -4.25
C LEU A 63 3.68 16.05 -3.63
N TRP A 64 3.76 16.13 -2.30
CA TRP A 64 3.93 17.40 -1.59
C TRP A 64 5.25 18.08 -1.95
N SER A 65 6.35 17.32 -1.93
CA SER A 65 7.66 17.82 -2.31
C SER A 65 7.67 18.24 -3.79
N PHE A 66 7.15 17.39 -4.68
CA PHE A 66 7.04 17.70 -6.11
C PHE A 66 6.18 18.94 -6.37
N TYR A 67 5.07 19.11 -5.65
CA TYR A 67 4.21 20.27 -5.76
C TYR A 67 4.93 21.56 -5.35
N ILE A 68 5.63 21.57 -4.21
CA ILE A 68 6.36 22.75 -3.75
C ILE A 68 7.52 23.10 -4.69
N TYR A 69 8.35 22.11 -5.03
CA TYR A 69 9.60 22.36 -5.73
C TYR A 69 9.44 22.46 -7.25
N TYR A 70 8.53 21.69 -7.85
CA TYR A 70 8.38 21.63 -9.31
C TYR A 70 7.22 22.49 -9.81
N TRP A 71 6.08 22.49 -9.11
CA TRP A 71 4.91 23.28 -9.52
C TRP A 71 4.99 24.74 -9.03
N LYS A 72 5.38 24.95 -7.76
CA LYS A 72 5.44 26.27 -7.13
C LYS A 72 6.85 26.88 -7.07
N GLN A 73 7.75 26.46 -7.96
CA GLN A 73 9.08 27.06 -8.09
C GLN A 73 9.02 28.57 -8.40
N ASN A 74 7.93 29.03 -9.03
CA ASN A 74 7.74 30.42 -9.46
C ASN A 74 7.28 31.42 -8.38
N VAL A 75 7.02 30.99 -7.13
CA VAL A 75 6.51 31.93 -6.09
C VAL A 75 7.54 32.26 -5.00
N TYR A 76 8.51 31.38 -4.75
CA TYR A 76 9.43 31.55 -3.60
C TYR A 76 10.92 31.64 -3.93
N VAL A 77 11.33 31.38 -5.18
CA VAL A 77 12.71 31.64 -5.62
C VAL A 77 12.66 32.79 -6.63
N PRO A 78 13.04 34.02 -6.23
CA PRO A 78 13.30 35.08 -7.19
C PRO A 78 14.35 34.57 -8.18
N LYS A 79 14.15 34.82 -9.47
CA LYS A 79 15.08 34.43 -10.55
C LYS A 79 16.52 34.97 -10.36
N ASP A 80 16.74 35.84 -9.38
CA ASP A 80 17.98 36.57 -9.14
C ASP A 80 18.88 35.95 -8.03
N ALA A 81 18.50 34.82 -7.43
CA ALA A 81 19.25 34.21 -6.32
C ALA A 81 20.18 33.05 -6.73
N ILE A 82 20.49 32.90 -8.02
CA ILE A 82 21.47 31.92 -8.49
C ILE A 82 22.82 32.62 -8.59
N PRO A 83 23.76 32.44 -7.65
CA PRO A 83 25.12 32.92 -7.86
C PRO A 83 25.76 32.06 -8.95
N SER A 84 25.99 32.68 -10.12
CA SER A 84 26.88 32.15 -11.14
C SER A 84 28.30 32.15 -10.58
N HIS A 85 28.88 30.96 -10.46
CA HIS A 85 30.33 30.79 -10.30
C HIS A 85 30.96 30.53 -11.67
#